data_AF-A0A2V6HJH9-F1
#
_entry.id   AF-A0A2V6HJH9-F1
#
_cell.length_a   1.000
_cell.length_b   1.000
_cell.length_c   1.000
_cell.angle_alpha   90.00
_cell.angle_beta   90.00
_cell.angle_gamma   90.00
#
_symmetry.space_group_name_H-M   'P 1'
#
loop_
_entity.id
_entity.type
_entity.pdbx_description
1 polymer ?
#
loop_
_entity_poly.entity_id
_entity_poly.type
_entity_poly.pdbx_seq_one_letter_code
_entity_poly.pdbx_strand_id
1 'polypeptide(L)' 'GGRMIIPVGSGIDQQLFLLEKKEGQMAERAILPVRFVPMAGEAAKK' A
#
# COMPACT_ATOMS: atom_id res chain seq x y z
N GLY A 1 5.32 12.51 -11.87
CA GLY A 1 5.60 11.30 -11.06
C GLY A 1 4.30 10.78 -10.50
N GLY A 2 3.98 9.51 -10.76
CA GLY A 2 2.76 8.90 -10.23
C GLY A 2 2.83 8.72 -8.72
N ARG A 3 1.67 8.74 -8.06
CA ARG A 3 1.53 8.49 -6.63
C ARG A 3 0.50 7.38 -6.41
N MET A 4 0.73 6.53 -5.42
CA MET A 4 -0.21 5.48 -5.01
C MET A 4 -0.37 5.51 -3.50
N ILE A 5 -1.62 5.44 -3.04
CA ILE A 5 -1.98 5.26 -1.64
C ILE A 5 -2.57 3.86 -1.51
N ILE A 6 -2.00 3.01 -0.66
CA ILE A 6 -2.39 1.60 -0.56
C ILE A 6 -2.28 1.08 0.87
N PRO A 7 -3.28 0.35 1.38
CA PRO A 7 -3.16 -0.37 2.65
C PRO A 7 -2.28 -1.62 2.45
N VAL A 8 -1.23 -1.76 3.26
CA VAL A 8 -0.31 -2.91 3.24
C VAL A 8 -0.33 -3.57 4.61
N GLY A 9 -0.41 -4.90 4.62
CA GLY A 9 -0.49 -5.73 5.83
C GLY A 9 -1.76 -6.58 5.87
N SER A 10 -1.93 -7.33 6.97
CA SER A 10 -3.02 -8.29 7.13
C SER A 10 -3.81 -8.06 8.42
N GLY A 11 -5.12 -8.26 8.36
CA GLY A 11 -5.98 -8.14 9.53
C GLY A 11 -5.91 -6.75 10.16
N ILE A 12 -5.62 -6.70 11.47
CA ILE A 12 -5.53 -5.45 12.24
C ILE A 12 -4.17 -4.74 12.11
N ASP A 13 -3.14 -5.41 11.58
CA ASP A 13 -1.77 -4.89 11.49
C ASP A 13 -1.50 -4.20 10.14
N GLN A 14 -2.51 -3.53 9.59
CA GLN A 14 -2.40 -2.80 8.32
C GLN A 14 -1.89 -1.36 8.52
N GLN A 15 -1.04 -0.91 7.60
CA GLN A 15 -0.55 0.47 7.50
C GLN A 15 -0.89 1.06 6.13
N LEU A 16 -1.20 2.36 6.10
CA LEU A 16 -1.38 3.10 4.86
C LEU A 16 -0.03 3.60 4.36
N PHE A 17 0.34 3.24 3.13
CA PHE A 17 1.57 3.69 2.49
C PHE A 17 1.30 4.71 1.39
N LEU A 18 2.20 5.69 1.26
CA LEU A 18 2.36 6.52 0.08
C LEU A 18 3.57 6.04 -0.71
N LEU A 19 3.34 5.68 -1.97
CA LEU A 19 4.38 5.41 -2.94
C LEU A 19 4.45 6.56 -3.93
N GLU A 20 5.63 7.14 -4.13
CA GLU A 20 5.87 8.19 -5.11
C GLU A 20 6.92 7.75 -6.12
N LYS A 21 6.60 7.82 -7.41
CA LYS A 21 7.57 7.58 -8.49
C LYS A 21 8.25 8.90 -8.88
N LYS A 22 9.54 9.05 -8.54
CA LYS A 22 10.39 10.20 -8.87
C LYS A 22 11.54 9.74 -9.74
N GLU A 23 11.66 10.27 -10.95
CA GLU A 23 12.78 9.99 -11.87
C GLU A 23 13.03 8.50 -12.12
N GLY A 24 11.96 7.70 -12.17
CA GLY A 24 12.04 6.25 -12.35
C GLY A 24 12.27 5.45 -11.07
N GLN A 25 12.64 6.11 -9.96
CA GLN A 25 12.80 5.50 -8.65
C GLN A 25 11.49 5.55 -7.84
N MET A 26 11.28 4.55 -6.99
CA MET A 26 10.14 4.47 -6.09
C MET A 26 10.56 4.90 -4.69
N ALA A 27 9.87 5.88 -4.12
CA ALA A 27 9.99 6.26 -2.73
C ALA A 27 8.74 5.81 -1.97
N GLU A 28 8.93 5.16 -0.82
CA GLU A 28 7.84 4.69 0.04
C GLU A 28 7.84 5.36 1.40
N ARG A 29 6.64 5.60 1.95
CA ARG A 29 6.46 6.15 3.30
C ARG A 29 5.20 5.58 3.95
N ALA A 30 5.33 5.08 5.17
CA ALA A 30 4.20 4.74 6.03
C ALA A 30 3.56 6.02 6.60
N ILE A 31 2.22 6.08 6.59
CA ILE A 31 1.44 7.23 7.06
C ILE A 31 0.80 6.94 8.41
N LEU A 32 -0.10 5.95 8.47
CA LEU A 32 -0.89 5.66 9.68
C LEU A 32 -1.48 4.23 9.65
N PRO A 33 -1.79 3.64 10.83
CA PRO A 33 -2.50 2.36 10.92
C PRO A 33 -3.93 2.46 10.39
N VAL A 34 -4.35 1.49 9.57
CA VAL A 34 -5.70 1.45 8.97
C VAL A 34 -6.34 0.07 9.12
N ARG A 35 -7.64 -0.03 8.83
CA ARG A 35 -8.39 -1.29 8.81
C ARG A 35 -9.27 -1.35 7.57
N PHE A 36 -8.72 -1.86 6.48
CA PHE A 36 -9.47 -2.11 5.25
C PHE A 36 -9.87 -3.58 5.19
N VAL A 37 -10.89 -3.87 4.39
CA VAL A 37 -11.16 -5.26 3.99
C VAL A 37 -9.95 -5.83 3.24
N PRO A 38 -9.73 -7.15 3.25
CA PRO A 38 -8.66 -7.76 2.48
C PRO A 38 -8.73 -7.38 1.00
N MET A 39 -7.57 -7.12 0.38
CA MET A 39 -7.50 -6.97 -1.07
C MET A 39 -7.87 -8.29 -1.73
N ALA A 40 -8.89 -8.27 -2.59
CA ALA A 40 -9.35 -9.43 -3.36
C ALA A 40 -8.89 -9.32 -4.82
N GLY A 41 -8.84 -10.46 -5.53
CA GLY A 41 -8.47 -10.54 -6.94
C GLY A 41 -7.31 -11.50 -7.20
N GLU A 42 -6.76 -11.50 -8.42
CA GLU A 42 -5.64 -12.39 -8.79
C GLU A 42 -4.42 -12.19 -7.88
N ALA A 43 -4.17 -10.97 -7.39
CA ALA A 43 -3.09 -10.69 -6.46
C ALA A 43 -3.26 -11.36 -5.07
N ALA A 44 -4.47 -11.83 -4.73
CA ALA A 44 -4.73 -12.59 -3.52
C ALA A 44 -4.56 -14.10 -3.72
N LYS A 45 -4.51 -14.57 -4.97
CA LYS A 45 -4.20 -15.97 -5.30
C LYS A 45 -2.69 -16.12 -5.22
N LYS A 46 -2.23 -17.06 -4.40
CA LYS A 46 -0.80 -17.36 -4.21
C LYS A 46 -0.13 -17.82 -5.50
#